data_AF-A0A2V7H8J8-F1
#
_entry.id   AF-A0A2V7H8J8-F1
#
_cell.length_a   1.000
_cell.length_b   1.000
_cell.length_c   1.000
_cell.angle_alpha   90.00
_cell.angle_beta   90.00
_cell.angle_gamma   90.00
#
_symmetry.space_group_name_H-M   'P 1'
#
loop_
_entity.id
_entity.type
_entity.pdbx_description
1 polymer ?
#
loop_
_entity_poly.entity_id
_entity_poly.type
_entity_poly.pdbx_seq_one_letter_code
_entity_poly.pdbx_strand_id
1 'polypeptide(L)'
;MLDGIGPLRARVDERGTLLGASGIGGTAQIIVERVRGIDFSTIGKSFASRSLGTLSPADSVRANVAGAALSVRYSRPSARGRVIFGNVVPWDQVWRTGANEATVFETSSDLVVGGTTLTAGKYTLWTIPGRAAWKLIINRNTGQWGTAYDAKYDFARLDMKVESLAQPVEQFTIAIDPQGSGGVLKLEWERTRASIPFSRK
;
A
#
# COMPACT_ATOMS: atom_id res chain seq x y z
N MET A 1 -6.99 -26.25 3.39
CA MET A 1 -6.25 -25.51 2.34
C MET A 1 -5.89 -24.16 2.96
N LEU A 2 -4.65 -24.01 3.46
CA LEU A 2 -4.18 -22.89 4.31
C LEU A 2 -3.27 -21.94 3.49
N ASP A 3 -3.63 -21.65 2.25
CA ASP A 3 -2.74 -20.99 1.27
C ASP A 3 -2.66 -19.46 1.41
N GLY A 4 -2.81 -18.91 2.62
CA GLY A 4 -2.96 -17.46 2.84
C GLY A 4 -1.94 -16.78 3.74
N ILE A 5 -1.01 -17.50 4.37
CA ILE A 5 -0.19 -16.94 5.48
C ILE A 5 1.22 -16.53 5.05
N GLY A 6 1.72 -16.96 3.88
CA GLY A 6 3.13 -16.79 3.49
C GLY A 6 4.09 -17.66 4.34
N PRO A 7 5.40 -17.65 4.06
CA PRO A 7 6.34 -18.56 4.72
C PRO A 7 6.50 -18.21 6.21
N LEU A 8 6.20 -19.17 7.09
CA LEU A 8 6.51 -19.10 8.51
C LEU A 8 7.79 -19.91 8.79
N ARG A 9 8.84 -19.24 9.30
CA ARG A 9 10.09 -19.88 9.70
C ARG A 9 10.11 -20.03 11.21
N ALA A 10 10.16 -21.27 11.69
CA ALA A 10 10.27 -21.58 13.12
C ALA A 10 11.71 -21.96 13.49
N ARG A 11 12.15 -21.54 14.67
CA ARG A 11 13.41 -21.97 15.30
C ARG A 11 13.07 -22.82 16.52
N VAL A 12 13.65 -24.01 16.59
CA VAL A 12 13.45 -24.97 17.69
C VAL A 12 14.78 -25.35 18.35
N ASP A 13 14.74 -25.84 19.58
CA ASP A 13 15.90 -26.50 20.21
C ASP A 13 16.02 -27.98 19.79
N GLU A 14 17.06 -28.65 20.26
CA GLU A 14 17.33 -30.07 20.01
C GLU A 14 16.21 -31.01 20.47
N ARG A 15 15.30 -30.55 21.33
CA ARG A 15 14.14 -31.30 21.83
C ARG A 15 12.85 -30.95 21.08
N GLY A 16 12.93 -30.12 20.04
CA GLY A 16 11.77 -29.66 19.27
C GLY A 16 10.97 -28.52 19.93
N THR A 17 11.48 -27.92 21.01
CA THR A 17 10.81 -26.80 21.68
C THR A 17 10.94 -25.53 20.84
N LEU A 18 9.82 -24.85 20.57
CA LEU A 18 9.84 -23.58 19.84
C LEU A 18 10.58 -22.48 20.61
N LEU A 19 11.67 -21.98 20.04
CA LEU A 19 12.46 -20.86 20.53
C LEU A 19 12.03 -19.52 19.91
N GLY A 20 11.45 -19.56 18.72
CA GLY A 20 10.86 -18.41 18.07
C GLY A 20 10.28 -18.73 16.69
N ALA A 21 9.55 -17.78 16.12
CA ALA A 21 9.01 -17.88 14.77
C ALA A 21 9.03 -16.52 14.06
N SER A 22 9.20 -16.53 12.74
CA SER A 22 9.14 -15.33 11.90
C SER A 22 8.18 -15.58 10.75
N GLY A 23 7.15 -14.74 10.66
CA GLY A 23 6.21 -14.66 9.54
C GLY A 23 6.47 -13.45 8.65
N ILE A 24 7.68 -12.90 8.69
CA ILE A 24 8.08 -11.78 7.84
C ILE A 24 8.05 -12.24 6.37
N GLY A 25 7.39 -11.46 5.52
CA GLY A 25 7.11 -11.83 4.13
C GLY A 25 5.78 -12.59 3.93
N GLY A 26 5.00 -12.75 4.99
CA GLY A 26 3.64 -13.32 4.98
C GLY A 26 2.57 -12.33 5.47
N THR A 27 1.31 -12.75 5.46
CA THR A 27 0.16 -11.88 5.81
C THR A 27 0.21 -11.38 7.26
N ALA A 28 0.73 -12.20 8.17
CA ALA A 28 0.73 -11.91 9.59
C ALA A 28 1.84 -10.91 10.03
N GLN A 29 2.97 -10.87 9.32
CA GLN A 29 4.11 -9.98 9.64
C GLN A 29 4.51 -10.02 11.14
N ILE A 30 4.59 -11.22 11.73
CA ILE A 30 4.89 -11.41 13.15
C ILE A 30 6.31 -11.92 13.38
N ILE A 31 6.90 -11.51 14.52
CA ILE A 31 8.06 -12.16 15.13
C ILE A 31 7.60 -12.69 16.49
N VAL A 32 7.91 -13.95 16.77
CA VAL A 32 7.64 -14.62 18.04
C VAL A 32 8.98 -14.99 18.65
N GLU A 33 9.20 -14.60 19.91
CA GLU A 33 10.35 -15.01 20.70
C GLU A 33 9.89 -15.65 21.99
N ARG A 34 10.44 -16.83 22.32
CA ARG A 34 10.22 -17.44 23.63
C ARG A 34 11.13 -16.76 24.65
N VAL A 35 10.52 -16.08 25.62
CA VAL A 35 11.21 -15.50 26.79
C VAL A 35 10.91 -16.31 28.05
N ARG A 36 11.85 -16.38 29.00
CA ARG A 36 11.72 -17.19 30.23
C ARG A 36 10.73 -16.61 31.24
N GLY A 37 10.45 -15.31 31.17
CA GLY A 37 9.49 -14.61 32.00
C GLY A 37 9.24 -13.23 31.41
N ILE A 38 7.99 -12.79 31.46
CA ILE A 38 7.58 -11.47 30.98
C ILE A 38 6.65 -10.87 32.02
N ASP A 39 6.95 -9.64 32.46
CA ASP A 39 6.07 -8.92 33.38
C ASP A 39 4.93 -8.26 32.59
N PHE A 40 3.88 -9.04 32.35
CA PHE A 40 2.68 -8.59 31.66
C PHE A 40 2.00 -7.42 32.37
N SER A 41 2.17 -7.27 33.68
CA SER A 41 1.52 -6.21 34.45
C SER A 41 2.17 -4.85 34.17
N THR A 42 3.50 -4.81 34.09
CA THR A 42 4.27 -3.61 33.74
C THR A 42 4.09 -3.24 32.28
N ILE A 43 4.11 -4.24 31.37
CA ILE A 43 3.79 -4.04 29.96
C ILE A 43 2.37 -3.49 29.83
N GLY A 44 1.37 -4.15 30.42
CA GLY A 44 -0.03 -3.72 30.37
C GLY A 44 -0.23 -2.26 30.77
N LYS A 45 0.38 -1.83 31.89
CA LYS A 45 0.30 -0.44 32.36
C LYS A 45 0.94 0.56 31.38
N SER A 46 2.03 0.18 30.72
CA SER A 46 2.72 1.03 29.73
C SER A 46 1.94 1.24 28.42
N PHE A 47 1.04 0.29 28.08
CA PHE A 47 0.19 0.36 26.88
C PHE A 47 -1.23 0.86 27.18
N ALA A 48 -1.76 0.64 28.38
CA ALA A 48 -3.16 0.93 28.74
C ALA A 48 -3.55 2.41 28.61
N SER A 49 -2.62 3.35 28.80
CA SER A 49 -2.88 4.79 28.69
C SER A 49 -2.72 5.35 27.27
N ARG A 50 -2.28 4.54 26.30
CA ARG A 50 -2.05 4.96 24.91
C ARG A 50 -3.15 4.44 24.00
N SER A 51 -4.11 5.30 23.66
CA SER A 51 -4.97 5.05 22.51
C SER A 51 -4.09 4.95 21.26
N LEU A 52 -4.13 3.83 20.55
CA LEU A 52 -3.38 3.62 19.31
C LEU A 52 -3.94 4.42 18.12
N GLY A 53 -5.13 5.02 18.29
CA GLY A 53 -5.91 5.63 17.22
C GLY A 53 -6.26 4.64 16.11
N THR A 54 -6.88 5.13 15.04
CA THR A 54 -7.01 4.33 13.81
C THR A 54 -5.62 4.16 13.21
N LEU A 55 -5.13 2.91 13.10
CA LEU A 55 -3.77 2.63 12.64
C LEU A 55 -3.50 3.14 11.22
N SER A 56 -4.52 3.08 10.38
CA SER A 56 -4.51 3.57 8.99
C SER A 56 -5.81 4.33 8.74
N PRO A 57 -5.87 5.64 9.10
CA PRO A 57 -7.07 6.43 8.88
C PRO A 57 -7.43 6.51 7.40
N ALA A 58 -8.71 6.69 7.09
CA ALA A 58 -9.17 6.94 5.73
C ALA A 58 -8.84 8.37 5.30
N ASP A 59 -8.57 8.56 4.01
CA ASP A 59 -8.34 9.85 3.39
C ASP A 59 -8.85 9.85 1.94
N SER A 60 -8.99 11.04 1.36
CA SER A 60 -9.43 11.21 0.00
C SER A 60 -8.83 12.45 -0.65
N VAL A 61 -8.49 12.33 -1.93
CA VAL A 61 -8.17 13.48 -2.78
C VAL A 61 -9.26 13.62 -3.84
N ARG A 62 -9.66 14.86 -4.12
CA ARG A 62 -10.51 15.22 -5.25
C ARG A 62 -9.81 16.32 -6.04
N ALA A 63 -9.87 16.23 -7.36
CA ALA A 63 -9.31 17.23 -8.25
C ALA A 63 -10.22 17.41 -9.48
N ASN A 64 -10.26 18.62 -10.01
CA ASN A 64 -10.77 18.86 -11.36
C ASN A 64 -9.57 19.11 -12.28
N VAL A 65 -9.46 18.32 -13.34
CA VAL A 65 -8.36 18.40 -14.29
C VAL A 65 -8.93 18.53 -15.70
N ALA A 66 -8.79 19.71 -16.30
CA ALA A 66 -9.32 20.02 -17.63
C ALA A 66 -10.82 19.66 -17.79
N GLY A 67 -11.63 19.87 -16.73
CA GLY A 67 -13.05 19.54 -16.71
C GLY A 67 -13.38 18.09 -16.32
N ALA A 68 -12.39 17.21 -16.18
CA ALA A 68 -12.57 15.87 -15.63
C ALA A 68 -12.55 15.92 -14.09
N ALA A 69 -13.60 15.41 -13.45
CA ALA A 69 -13.64 15.22 -12.01
C ALA A 69 -12.95 13.90 -11.65
N LEU A 70 -11.91 13.98 -10.82
CA LEU A 70 -11.11 12.85 -10.36
C LEU A 70 -11.24 12.72 -8.85
N SER A 71 -11.30 11.48 -8.36
CA SER A 71 -11.17 11.23 -6.94
C SER A 71 -10.38 9.96 -6.64
N VAL A 72 -9.65 9.99 -5.53
CA VAL A 72 -9.03 8.80 -4.94
C VAL A 72 -9.49 8.70 -3.49
N ARG A 73 -9.88 7.50 -3.06
CA ARG A 73 -10.26 7.20 -1.68
C ARG A 73 -9.44 6.02 -1.19
N TYR A 74 -8.73 6.19 -0.08
CA TYR A 74 -7.71 5.24 0.37
C TYR A 74 -7.56 5.28 1.90
N SER A 75 -6.96 4.24 2.49
CA SER A 75 -6.48 4.31 3.87
C SER A 75 -4.97 4.56 3.89
N ARG A 76 -4.53 5.50 4.73
CA ARG A 76 -3.14 5.99 4.79
C ARG A 76 -2.35 5.44 5.99
N PRO A 77 -1.62 4.32 5.85
CA PRO A 77 -0.77 3.82 6.93
C PRO A 77 0.39 4.78 7.26
N SER A 78 0.79 4.82 8.53
CA SER A 78 1.98 5.54 9.01
C SER A 78 3.24 4.68 8.97
N ALA A 79 4.43 5.25 8.74
CA ALA A 79 5.68 4.52 8.71
C ALA A 79 6.10 4.04 10.11
N ARG A 80 5.98 4.91 11.12
CA ARG A 80 6.27 4.64 12.54
C ARG A 80 7.68 4.09 12.77
N GLY A 81 8.67 4.63 12.05
CA GLY A 81 10.07 4.20 12.14
C GLY A 81 10.35 2.79 11.60
N ARG A 82 9.38 2.15 10.92
CA ARG A 82 9.58 0.86 10.27
C ARG A 82 10.12 1.07 8.87
N VAL A 83 11.01 0.19 8.43
CA VAL A 83 11.37 0.07 7.01
C VAL A 83 10.11 -0.34 6.25
N ILE A 84 9.66 0.48 5.31
CA ILE A 84 8.43 0.20 4.56
C ILE A 84 8.71 -0.71 3.37
N PHE A 85 9.45 -0.23 2.38
CA PHE A 85 9.67 -1.00 1.17
C PHE A 85 10.77 -2.04 1.35
N GLY A 86 10.48 -3.28 0.98
CA GLY A 86 11.31 -4.46 1.26
C GLY A 86 11.06 -5.12 2.61
N ASN A 87 10.11 -4.61 3.41
CA ASN A 87 9.67 -5.24 4.65
C ASN A 87 8.14 -5.20 4.78
N VAL A 88 7.55 -4.08 5.22
CA VAL A 88 6.08 -3.96 5.33
C VAL A 88 5.41 -4.10 3.96
N VAL A 89 6.02 -3.52 2.93
CA VAL A 89 5.63 -3.66 1.53
C VAL A 89 6.72 -4.44 0.81
N PRO A 90 6.49 -5.72 0.48
CA PRO A 90 7.49 -6.55 -0.19
C PRO A 90 7.79 -6.03 -1.60
N TRP A 91 9.04 -6.17 -2.02
CA TRP A 91 9.44 -5.91 -3.41
C TRP A 91 8.88 -6.96 -4.35
N ASP A 92 8.60 -6.54 -5.58
CA ASP A 92 8.19 -7.38 -6.71
C ASP A 92 6.91 -8.18 -6.45
N GLN A 93 6.08 -7.69 -5.52
CA GLN A 93 4.79 -8.26 -5.18
C GLN A 93 3.69 -7.21 -5.27
N VAL A 94 2.46 -7.67 -5.55
CA VAL A 94 1.30 -6.80 -5.64
C VAL A 94 0.96 -6.26 -4.25
N TRP A 95 0.87 -4.95 -4.15
CA TRP A 95 0.44 -4.21 -2.98
C TRP A 95 -0.83 -3.43 -3.28
N ARG A 96 -1.77 -3.44 -2.32
CA ARG A 96 -3.04 -2.71 -2.38
C ARG A 96 -2.93 -1.18 -2.39
N THR A 97 -1.70 -0.65 -2.39
CA THR A 97 -1.42 0.79 -2.49
C THR A 97 -2.15 1.58 -1.40
N GLY A 98 -1.97 1.15 -0.15
CA GLY A 98 -2.69 1.64 1.02
C GLY A 98 -2.86 0.58 2.10
N ALA A 99 -3.85 0.78 2.98
CA ALA A 99 -4.27 -0.16 4.03
C ALA A 99 -5.77 -0.47 3.94
N ASN A 100 -6.24 -1.48 4.69
CA ASN A 100 -7.66 -1.86 4.78
C ASN A 100 -8.27 -2.20 3.41
N GLU A 101 -9.23 -1.40 2.90
CA GLU A 101 -9.81 -1.52 1.56
C GLU A 101 -8.82 -1.19 0.44
N ALA A 102 -9.04 -1.77 -0.74
CA ALA A 102 -8.32 -1.38 -1.95
C ALA A 102 -8.56 0.11 -2.27
N THR A 103 -7.50 0.81 -2.65
CA THR A 103 -7.56 2.23 -3.04
C THR A 103 -8.48 2.39 -4.24
N VAL A 104 -9.53 3.19 -4.10
CA VAL A 104 -10.52 3.45 -5.15
C VAL A 104 -10.12 4.68 -5.93
N PHE A 105 -10.14 4.59 -7.25
CA PHE A 105 -9.96 5.71 -8.16
C PHE A 105 -11.19 5.86 -9.06
N GLU A 106 -11.70 7.08 -9.17
CA GLU A 106 -12.84 7.41 -10.01
C GLU A 106 -12.50 8.60 -10.92
N THR A 107 -12.91 8.50 -12.18
CA THR A 107 -12.79 9.57 -13.18
C THR A 107 -14.08 9.74 -13.96
N SER A 108 -14.52 10.99 -14.12
CA SER A 108 -15.73 11.34 -14.90
C SER A 108 -15.48 11.45 -16.41
N SER A 109 -14.24 11.29 -16.87
CA SER A 109 -13.88 11.40 -18.28
C SER A 109 -12.80 10.38 -18.63
N ASP A 110 -12.69 10.09 -19.93
CA ASP A 110 -11.61 9.27 -20.45
C ASP A 110 -10.26 9.97 -20.22
N LEU A 111 -9.30 9.20 -19.73
CA LEU A 111 -7.93 9.65 -19.47
C LEU A 111 -6.96 8.86 -20.33
N VAL A 112 -5.84 9.46 -20.67
CA VAL A 112 -4.66 8.76 -21.17
C VAL A 112 -3.66 8.68 -20.02
N VAL A 113 -3.36 7.48 -19.54
CA VAL A 113 -2.44 7.22 -18.42
C VAL A 113 -1.35 6.28 -18.91
N GLY A 114 -0.07 6.69 -18.86
CA GLY A 114 1.03 5.86 -19.35
C GLY A 114 0.84 5.34 -20.78
N GLY A 115 0.27 6.16 -21.67
CA GLY A 115 -0.04 5.77 -23.06
C GLY A 115 -1.30 4.90 -23.23
N THR A 116 -1.97 4.50 -22.16
CA THR A 116 -3.20 3.68 -22.21
C THR A 116 -4.43 4.56 -22.02
N THR A 117 -5.44 4.39 -22.88
CA THR A 117 -6.75 5.03 -22.68
C THR A 117 -7.52 4.31 -21.59
N LEU A 118 -7.77 4.99 -20.48
CA LEU A 118 -8.66 4.58 -19.41
C LEU A 118 -10.02 5.24 -19.60
N THR A 119 -11.07 4.45 -19.74
CA THR A 119 -12.42 4.99 -19.88
C THR A 119 -12.93 5.59 -18.57
N ALA A 120 -13.82 6.57 -18.65
CA ALA A 120 -14.57 7.08 -17.51
C ALA A 120 -15.14 5.93 -16.67
N GLY A 121 -15.05 6.04 -15.34
CA GLY A 121 -15.53 4.99 -14.45
C GLY A 121 -14.77 4.91 -13.13
N LYS A 122 -15.01 3.78 -12.46
CA LYS A 122 -14.48 3.46 -11.13
C LYS A 122 -13.57 2.24 -11.20
N TYR A 123 -12.42 2.35 -10.57
CA TYR A 123 -11.37 1.35 -10.56
C TYR A 123 -10.78 1.20 -9.16
N THR A 124 -9.99 0.16 -8.95
CA THR A 124 -9.04 0.09 -7.85
C THR A 124 -7.61 0.26 -8.35
N LEU A 125 -6.78 0.86 -7.50
CA LEU A 125 -5.34 1.03 -7.74
C LEU A 125 -4.56 0.02 -6.91
N TRP A 126 -3.70 -0.72 -7.59
CA TRP A 126 -2.71 -1.60 -6.99
C TRP A 126 -1.34 -1.21 -7.52
N THR A 127 -0.27 -1.63 -6.85
CA THR A 127 1.09 -1.35 -7.30
C THR A 127 1.96 -2.59 -7.16
N ILE A 128 3.00 -2.68 -7.98
CA ILE A 128 4.12 -3.59 -7.76
C ILE A 128 5.34 -2.70 -7.53
N PRO A 129 5.71 -2.45 -6.27
CA PRO A 129 6.96 -1.78 -5.95
C PRO A 129 8.14 -2.66 -6.35
N GLY A 130 9.06 -2.12 -7.13
CA GLY A 130 10.36 -2.73 -7.40
C GLY A 130 11.48 -1.79 -6.98
N ARG A 131 12.70 -2.34 -6.84
CA ARG A 131 13.88 -1.54 -6.44
C ARG A 131 14.30 -0.52 -7.49
N ALA A 132 14.11 -0.85 -8.77
CA ALA A 132 14.50 -0.01 -9.90
C ALA A 132 13.30 0.68 -10.57
N ALA A 133 12.14 0.04 -10.58
CA ALA A 133 10.94 0.53 -11.25
C ALA A 133 9.70 0.11 -10.46
N TRP A 134 8.64 0.91 -10.54
CA TRP A 134 7.34 0.56 -9.99
C TRP A 134 6.34 0.39 -11.13
N LYS A 135 5.36 -0.51 -10.93
CA LYS A 135 4.19 -0.59 -11.80
C LYS A 135 2.94 -0.16 -11.05
N LEU A 136 2.14 0.71 -11.67
CA LEU A 136 0.75 0.94 -11.31
C LEU A 136 -0.12 -0.11 -11.99
N ILE A 137 -1.02 -0.72 -11.26
CA ILE A 137 -2.06 -1.59 -11.79
C ILE A 137 -3.39 -0.89 -11.61
N ILE A 138 -4.12 -0.74 -12.70
CA ILE A 138 -5.50 -0.29 -12.69
C ILE A 138 -6.37 -1.54 -12.85
N ASN A 139 -7.24 -1.81 -11.87
CA ASN A 139 -8.05 -3.02 -11.82
C ASN A 139 -9.55 -2.67 -11.82
N ARG A 140 -10.35 -3.41 -12.59
CA ARG A 140 -11.80 -3.17 -12.76
C ARG A 140 -12.62 -3.65 -11.56
N ASN A 141 -12.06 -4.50 -10.70
CA ASN A 141 -12.76 -4.96 -9.51
C ASN A 141 -12.77 -3.86 -8.44
N THR A 142 -13.88 -3.75 -7.71
CA THR A 142 -14.08 -2.72 -6.68
C THR A 142 -14.70 -3.32 -5.42
N GLY A 143 -14.56 -2.66 -4.28
CA GLY A 143 -15.08 -3.17 -3.00
C GLY A 143 -14.22 -4.26 -2.35
N GLN A 144 -13.02 -4.51 -2.87
CA GLN A 144 -12.09 -5.49 -2.32
C GLN A 144 -11.56 -5.02 -0.95
N TRP A 145 -11.54 -5.95 0.01
CA TRP A 145 -10.88 -5.77 1.30
C TRP A 145 -9.50 -6.43 1.30
N GLY A 146 -8.53 -5.81 1.98
CA GLY A 146 -7.23 -6.39 2.26
C GLY A 146 -6.42 -6.66 1.00
N THR A 147 -6.01 -7.92 0.81
CA THR A 147 -5.13 -8.37 -0.27
C THR A 147 -5.87 -9.24 -1.30
N ALA A 148 -7.21 -9.13 -1.37
CA ALA A 148 -8.06 -9.89 -2.29
C ALA A 148 -7.94 -9.40 -3.75
N TYR A 149 -6.73 -9.46 -4.28
CA TYR A 149 -6.39 -9.08 -5.64
C TYR A 149 -6.60 -10.25 -6.61
N ASP A 150 -7.15 -9.96 -7.79
CA ASP A 150 -7.31 -10.92 -8.87
C ASP A 150 -6.90 -10.27 -10.20
N ALA A 151 -5.82 -10.79 -10.77
CA ALA A 151 -5.19 -10.26 -11.97
C ALA A 151 -6.09 -10.35 -13.22
N LYS A 152 -7.14 -11.20 -13.21
CA LYS A 152 -8.07 -11.29 -14.35
C LYS A 152 -8.87 -10.01 -14.58
N TYR A 153 -8.94 -9.14 -13.57
CA TYR A 153 -9.61 -7.85 -13.65
C TYR A 153 -8.65 -6.69 -13.93
N ASP A 154 -7.35 -6.96 -14.17
CA ASP A 154 -6.41 -5.91 -14.55
C ASP A 154 -6.85 -5.26 -15.86
N PHE A 155 -7.08 -3.95 -15.82
CA PHE A 155 -7.29 -3.13 -17.00
C PHE A 155 -5.95 -2.81 -17.66
N ALA A 156 -4.96 -2.41 -16.86
CA ALA A 156 -3.63 -2.05 -17.34
C ALA A 156 -2.57 -2.19 -16.25
N ARG A 157 -1.32 -2.40 -16.67
CA ARG A 157 -0.12 -2.30 -15.84
C ARG A 157 0.83 -1.28 -16.46
N LEU A 158 1.08 -0.19 -15.75
CA LEU A 158 1.73 1.00 -16.29
C LEU A 158 2.99 1.30 -15.49
N ASP A 159 4.09 1.64 -16.17
CA ASP A 159 5.33 1.98 -15.48
C ASP A 159 5.21 3.36 -14.80
N MET A 160 5.70 3.45 -13.58
CA MET A 160 5.75 4.68 -12.80
C MET A 160 7.20 5.18 -12.70
N LYS A 161 7.38 6.50 -12.70
CA LYS A 161 8.64 7.14 -12.33
C LYS A 161 8.80 7.08 -10.81
N VAL A 162 9.96 6.62 -10.34
CA VAL A 162 10.29 6.54 -8.91
C VAL A 162 11.44 7.50 -8.60
N GLU A 163 11.31 8.27 -7.52
CA GLU A 163 12.36 9.16 -7.04
C GLU A 163 12.46 9.14 -5.52
N SER A 164 13.66 9.44 -5.01
CA SER A 164 13.89 9.60 -3.58
C SER A 164 13.58 11.04 -3.16
N LEU A 165 12.81 11.21 -2.09
CA LEU A 165 12.50 12.48 -1.47
C LEU A 165 13.58 12.88 -0.45
N ALA A 166 13.84 14.18 -0.35
CA ALA A 166 14.77 14.73 0.63
C ALA A 166 14.24 14.55 2.07
N GLN A 167 12.95 14.83 2.27
CA GLN A 167 12.27 14.68 3.54
C GLN A 167 11.33 13.47 3.52
N PRO A 168 11.27 12.68 4.61
CA PRO A 168 10.37 11.55 4.68
C PRO A 168 8.91 11.99 4.85
N VAL A 169 8.02 11.29 4.16
CA VAL A 169 6.56 11.39 4.30
C VAL A 169 6.10 10.30 5.27
N GLU A 170 5.69 10.71 6.47
CA GLU A 170 5.36 9.76 7.57
C GLU A 170 4.11 8.93 7.28
N GLN A 171 3.06 9.54 6.75
CA GLN A 171 1.81 8.85 6.40
C GLN A 171 1.74 8.71 4.90
N PHE A 172 1.44 7.50 4.41
CA PHE A 172 1.23 7.27 2.99
C PHE A 172 0.25 8.29 2.42
N THR A 173 0.65 8.99 1.36
CA THR A 173 -0.14 10.08 0.78
C THR A 173 -0.30 9.84 -0.72
N ILE A 174 -1.54 9.99 -1.20
CA ILE A 174 -1.87 10.03 -2.61
C ILE A 174 -2.29 11.46 -2.97
N ALA A 175 -1.66 12.02 -3.99
CA ALA A 175 -1.97 13.34 -4.51
C ALA A 175 -2.24 13.31 -6.02
N ILE A 176 -3.15 14.18 -6.46
CA ILE A 176 -3.35 14.51 -7.88
C ILE A 176 -2.88 15.93 -8.05
N ASP A 177 -1.89 16.13 -8.92
CA ASP A 177 -1.29 17.43 -9.22
C ASP A 177 -1.70 17.87 -10.64
N PRO A 178 -2.68 18.77 -10.80
CA PRO A 178 -3.15 19.24 -12.10
C PRO A 178 -2.07 20.02 -12.86
N GLN A 179 -1.90 19.71 -14.15
CA GLN A 179 -0.91 20.30 -15.05
C GLN A 179 -1.49 20.43 -16.47
N GLY A 180 -1.88 21.64 -16.86
CA GLY A 180 -2.44 21.91 -18.20
C GLY A 180 -3.69 21.09 -18.50
N SER A 181 -3.66 20.31 -19.58
CA SER A 181 -4.75 19.40 -19.98
C SER A 181 -4.75 18.06 -19.22
N GLY A 182 -3.86 17.89 -18.25
CA GLY A 182 -3.64 16.65 -17.53
C GLY A 182 -3.16 16.88 -16.11
N GLY A 183 -2.44 15.91 -15.57
CA GLY A 183 -1.88 16.00 -14.24
C GLY A 183 -0.95 14.84 -13.93
N VAL A 184 -0.47 14.80 -12.70
CA VAL A 184 0.39 13.73 -12.21
C VAL A 184 -0.24 13.11 -10.97
N LEU A 185 -0.45 11.79 -11.02
CA LEU A 185 -0.79 11.01 -9.83
C LEU A 185 0.51 10.70 -9.08
N LYS A 186 0.58 11.04 -7.79
CA LYS A 186 1.76 10.83 -6.94
C LYS A 186 1.37 9.95 -5.76
N LEU A 187 2.22 8.96 -5.47
CA LEU A 187 2.16 8.08 -4.31
C LEU A 187 3.43 8.32 -3.48
N GLU A 188 3.29 8.76 -2.24
CA GLU A 188 4.43 9.15 -1.40
C GLU A 188 4.40 8.40 -0.07
N TRP A 189 5.51 7.77 0.28
CA TRP A 189 5.71 7.20 1.61
C TRP A 189 7.20 7.10 1.96
N GLU A 190 7.54 7.39 3.21
CA GLU A 190 8.92 7.55 3.63
C GLU A 190 9.66 8.49 2.66
N ARG A 191 10.81 8.06 2.16
CA ARG A 191 11.58 8.81 1.17
C ARG A 191 11.25 8.40 -0.27
N THR A 192 10.17 7.70 -0.54
CA THR A 192 9.85 7.24 -1.90
C THR A 192 8.67 8.04 -2.45
N ARG A 193 8.83 8.55 -3.67
CA ARG A 193 7.70 9.00 -4.50
C ARG A 193 7.65 8.15 -5.76
N ALA A 194 6.51 7.52 -6.01
CA ALA A 194 6.16 6.97 -7.31
C ALA A 194 5.15 7.88 -7.99
N SER A 195 5.32 8.15 -9.28
CA SER A 195 4.47 9.08 -10.02
C SER A 195 4.19 8.62 -11.44
N ILE A 196 3.02 8.98 -11.96
CA ILE A 196 2.65 8.72 -13.34
C ILE A 196 1.84 9.90 -13.90
N PRO A 197 2.21 10.45 -15.07
CA PRO A 197 1.43 11.48 -15.71
C PRO A 197 0.17 10.88 -16.35
N PHE A 198 -0.87 11.71 -16.43
CA PHE A 198 -2.07 11.44 -17.20
C PHE A 198 -2.53 12.71 -17.91
N SER A 199 -3.31 12.56 -18.97
CA SER A 199 -4.03 13.66 -19.60
C SER A 199 -5.50 13.32 -19.76
N ARG A 200 -6.36 14.34 -19.85
CA ARG A 200 -7.70 14.12 -20.38
C ARG A 200 -7.57 13.73 -21.86
N LYS A 201 -8.39 12.77 -22.30
CA LYS A 201 -8.47 12.39 -23.71
C LYS A 201 -9.19 13.45 -24.53
#